data_AF-A0A7D5ZBF7-F1
#
_entry.id   AF-A0A7D5ZBF7-F1
#
_cell.length_a   1.000
_cell.length_b   1.000
_cell.length_c   1.000
_cell.angle_alpha   90.00
_cell.angle_beta   90.00
_cell.angle_gamma   90.00
#
_symmetry.space_group_name_H-M   'P 1'
#
loop_
_entity.id
_entity.type
_entity.pdbx_description
1 polymer ?
#
loop_
_entity_poly.entity_id
_entity_poly.type
_entity_poly.pdbx_seq_one_letter_code
_entity_poly.pdbx_strand_id
1 'polypeptide(L)'
;MKWFNQQQVKLACLVVWALAIWIGSLMPSPPPAVVENGDKVQHFFGYAVLACLAFRVAQRYALVWFFAALMGVGVEIAQSFTPWRTFDIGDMLANALGAVIGLLICRFLVWRKIQFL
;
A
#
# COMPACT_ATOMS: atom_id res chain seq x y z
N MET A 1 -31.22 12.06 -0.56
CA MET A 1 -30.67 10.89 0.14
C MET A 1 -29.20 10.69 -0.27
N LYS A 2 -28.24 11.22 0.51
CA LYS A 2 -26.81 10.95 0.29
C LYS A 2 -26.49 9.65 1.03
N TRP A 3 -26.62 8.50 0.35
CA TRP A 3 -26.48 7.17 0.95
C TRP A 3 -25.12 6.94 1.64
N PHE A 4 -24.06 7.65 1.22
CA PHE A 4 -22.73 7.59 1.84
C PHE A 4 -22.11 8.96 1.98
N ASN A 5 -21.40 9.20 3.09
CA ASN A 5 -20.57 10.38 3.24
C ASN A 5 -19.18 10.17 2.60
N GLN A 6 -18.50 11.27 2.26
CA GLN A 6 -17.20 11.22 1.58
C GLN A 6 -16.13 10.46 2.39
N GLN A 7 -16.25 10.43 3.71
CA GLN A 7 -15.31 9.72 4.58
C GLN A 7 -15.50 8.20 4.46
N GLN A 8 -16.75 7.73 4.41
CA GLN A 8 -17.07 6.30 4.22
C GLN A 8 -16.53 5.78 2.89
N VAL A 9 -16.66 6.57 1.80
CA VAL A 9 -16.13 6.18 0.49
C VAL A 9 -14.61 6.04 0.51
N LYS A 10 -13.89 7.01 1.08
CA LYS A 10 -12.42 6.94 1.21
C LYS A 10 -11.96 5.75 2.04
N LEU A 11 -12.65 5.49 3.15
CA LEU A 11 -12.36 4.35 4.01
C LEU A 11 -12.63 3.02 3.28
N ALA A 12 -13.74 2.92 2.55
CA ALA A 12 -14.05 1.74 1.75
C ALA A 12 -12.97 1.48 0.69
N CYS A 13 -12.51 2.51 -0.03
CA CYS A 13 -11.40 2.36 -0.98
C CYS A 13 -10.12 1.88 -0.30
N LEU A 14 -9.78 2.44 0.87
CA LEU A 14 -8.61 2.01 1.64
C LEU A 14 -8.72 0.53 2.06
N VAL A 15 -9.87 0.14 2.62
CA VAL A 15 -10.11 -1.24 3.07
C VAL A 15 -10.06 -2.22 1.91
N VAL A 16 -10.74 -1.92 0.80
CA VAL A 16 -10.74 -2.77 -0.39
C VAL A 16 -9.33 -2.94 -0.94
N TRP A 17 -8.53 -1.86 -1.01
CA TRP A 17 -7.16 -1.93 -1.48
C TRP A 17 -6.26 -2.72 -0.54
N ALA A 18 -6.39 -2.51 0.77
CA ALA A 18 -5.63 -3.27 1.76
C ALA A 18 -5.94 -4.77 1.68
N LEU A 19 -7.22 -5.12 1.55
CA LEU A 19 -7.66 -6.51 1.33
C LEU A 19 -7.10 -7.09 0.03
N ALA A 20 -7.09 -6.31 -1.05
CA ALA A 20 -6.51 -6.75 -2.33
C ALA A 20 -5.02 -7.07 -2.21
N ILE A 21 -4.25 -6.27 -1.46
CA ILE A 21 -2.83 -6.56 -1.17
C ILE A 21 -2.72 -7.86 -0.37
N TRP A 22 -3.47 -8.01 0.73
CA TRP A 22 -3.42 -9.23 1.55
C TRP A 22 -3.75 -10.49 0.74
N ILE A 23 -4.83 -10.46 -0.04
CA ILE A 23 -5.24 -11.59 -0.87
C ILE A 23 -4.20 -11.85 -1.96
N GLY A 24 -3.77 -10.81 -2.67
CA GLY A 24 -2.78 -10.90 -3.75
C GLY A 24 -1.45 -11.48 -3.30
N SER A 25 -0.93 -11.03 -2.14
CA SER A 25 0.34 -11.46 -1.60
C SER A 25 0.30 -12.88 -1.04
N LEU A 26 -0.86 -13.38 -0.59
CA LEU A 26 -1.00 -14.73 -0.02
C LEU A 26 -1.42 -15.81 -1.02
N MET A 27 -1.97 -15.44 -2.18
CA MET A 27 -2.27 -16.40 -3.24
C MET A 27 -0.99 -17.00 -3.84
N PRO A 28 -1.03 -18.21 -4.42
CA PRO A 28 0.09 -18.78 -5.17
C PRO A 28 0.67 -17.78 -6.18
N SER A 29 2.00 -17.68 -6.21
CA SER A 29 2.65 -16.86 -7.24
C SER A 29 2.29 -17.41 -8.62
N PRO A 30 2.02 -16.52 -9.60
CA PRO A 30 1.91 -16.95 -10.99
C PRO A 30 3.22 -17.64 -11.43
N PRO A 31 3.20 -18.34 -12.60
CA PRO A 31 4.41 -18.90 -13.20
C PRO A 31 5.56 -17.88 -13.22
N PRO A 32 6.82 -18.35 -13.29
CA PRO A 32 8.02 -17.52 -13.10
C PRO A 32 7.87 -16.15 -13.73
N ALA A 33 8.09 -15.10 -12.93
CA ALA A 33 7.88 -13.74 -13.36
C ALA A 33 8.63 -13.49 -14.67
N VAL A 34 7.91 -13.02 -15.70
CA VAL A 34 8.48 -12.66 -17.00
C VAL A 34 9.53 -11.53 -16.84
N VAL A 35 9.41 -10.77 -15.75
CA VAL A 35 10.30 -9.68 -15.36
C VAL A 35 11.02 -10.07 -14.07
N GLU A 36 12.34 -10.02 -14.09
CA GLU A 36 13.17 -10.18 -12.90
C GLU A 36 12.77 -9.13 -11.84
N ASN A 37 12.53 -9.57 -10.60
CA ASN A 37 12.07 -8.70 -9.50
C ASN A 37 10.71 -8.00 -9.76
N GLY A 38 9.87 -8.53 -10.65
CA GLY A 38 8.55 -7.96 -10.94
C GLY A 38 7.60 -7.94 -9.74
N ASP A 39 7.77 -8.86 -8.80
CA ASP A 39 7.14 -8.86 -7.47
C ASP A 39 7.46 -7.58 -6.68
N LYS A 40 8.73 -7.19 -6.59
CA LYS A 40 9.15 -5.97 -5.87
C LYS A 40 8.52 -4.71 -6.45
N VAL A 41 8.32 -4.68 -7.77
CA VAL A 41 7.61 -3.59 -8.45
C VAL A 41 6.13 -3.56 -8.04
N GLN A 42 5.48 -4.73 -7.95
CA GLN A 42 4.08 -4.83 -7.47
C GLN A 42 3.96 -4.37 -6.01
N HIS A 43 4.87 -4.80 -5.15
CA HIS A 43 4.97 -4.38 -3.75
C HIS A 43 5.14 -2.86 -3.62
N PHE A 44 6.09 -2.28 -4.36
CA PHE A 44 6.33 -0.84 -4.37
C PHE A 44 5.07 -0.04 -4.76
N PHE A 45 4.44 -0.36 -5.90
CA PHE A 45 3.26 0.39 -6.35
C PHE A 45 2.03 0.12 -5.49
N GLY A 46 1.85 -1.12 -5.02
CA GLY A 46 0.77 -1.50 -4.11
C GLY A 46 0.78 -0.64 -2.85
N TYR A 47 1.94 -0.50 -2.22
CA TYR A 47 2.09 0.29 -0.99
C TYR A 47 2.12 1.80 -1.23
N ALA A 48 2.57 2.27 -2.41
CA ALA A 48 2.41 3.68 -2.79
C ALA A 48 0.93 4.09 -2.90
N VAL A 49 0.09 3.25 -3.51
CA VAL A 49 -1.36 3.48 -3.58
C VAL A 49 -2.00 3.37 -2.20
N LEU A 50 -1.60 2.37 -1.39
CA LEU A 50 -2.07 2.21 -0.02
C LEU A 50 -1.82 3.47 0.81
N ALA A 51 -0.60 4.01 0.75
CA ALA A 51 -0.24 5.23 1.46
C ALA A 51 -1.05 6.45 0.99
N CYS A 52 -1.27 6.58 -0.32
CA CYS A 52 -2.12 7.66 -0.85
C CYS A 52 -3.57 7.58 -0.33
N LEU A 53 -4.16 6.38 -0.32
CA LEU A 53 -5.52 6.16 0.17
C LEU A 53 -5.61 6.39 1.68
N ALA A 54 -4.66 5.87 2.45
CA ALA A 54 -4.59 6.04 3.89
C ALA A 54 -4.40 7.51 4.28
N PHE A 55 -3.59 8.27 3.52
CA PHE A 55 -3.43 9.70 3.75
C PHE A 55 -4.71 10.50 3.52
N ARG A 56 -5.56 10.12 2.56
CA ARG A 56 -6.86 10.78 2.35
C ARG A 56 -7.84 10.59 3.51
N VAL A 57 -7.64 9.55 4.32
CA VAL A 57 -8.45 9.23 5.51
C VAL A 57 -7.87 9.90 6.75
N ALA A 58 -6.57 9.73 7.00
CA ALA A 58 -5.94 10.12 8.27
C ALA A 58 -5.23 11.49 8.22
N GLN A 59 -4.75 11.91 7.04
CA GLN A 59 -3.97 13.15 6.82
C GLN A 59 -2.75 13.30 7.75
N ARG A 60 -2.19 12.19 8.26
CA ARG A 60 -1.06 12.14 9.18
C ARG A 60 0.07 11.29 8.59
N TYR A 61 1.12 11.94 8.09
CA TYR A 61 2.22 11.29 7.38
C TYR A 61 2.86 10.13 8.18
N ALA A 62 3.27 10.38 9.42
CA ALA A 62 3.92 9.37 10.25
C ALA A 62 3.02 8.16 10.54
N LEU A 63 1.74 8.40 10.85
CA LEU A 63 0.77 7.34 11.12
C LEU A 63 0.53 6.47 9.88
N VAL A 64 0.41 7.09 8.71
CA VAL A 64 0.21 6.38 7.44
C VAL A 64 1.43 5.53 7.09
N TRP A 65 2.63 6.09 7.23
CA TRP A 65 3.86 5.34 6.96
C TRP A 65 4.01 4.15 7.91
N PHE A 66 3.78 4.36 9.21
CA PHE A 66 3.84 3.29 10.20
C PHE A 66 2.80 2.19 9.92
N PHE A 67 1.56 2.57 9.59
CA PHE A 67 0.52 1.63 9.19
C PHE A 67 0.94 0.79 7.97
N ALA A 68 1.45 1.44 6.92
CA ALA A 68 1.88 0.75 5.71
C ALA A 68 3.08 -0.18 5.98
N ALA A 69 4.07 0.28 6.76
CA ALA A 69 5.23 -0.54 7.12
C ALA A 69 4.83 -1.77 7.95
N LEU A 70 3.96 -1.59 8.95
CA LEU A 70 3.47 -2.68 9.79
C LEU A 70 2.66 -3.70 8.99
N MET A 71 1.82 -3.23 8.06
CA MET A 71 1.10 -4.12 7.14
C MET A 71 2.06 -4.89 6.24
N GLY A 72 3.10 -4.24 5.70
CA GLY A 72 4.15 -4.89 4.90
C GLY A 72 4.84 -6.02 5.64
N VAL A 73 5.30 -5.74 6.87
CA VAL A 73 5.89 -6.75 7.75
C VAL A 73 4.90 -7.90 8.01
N GLY A 74 3.64 -7.58 8.31
CA GLY A 74 2.61 -8.58 8.57
C GLY A 74 2.33 -9.50 7.38
N VAL A 75 2.35 -8.96 6.17
CA VAL A 75 2.17 -9.74 4.93
C VAL A 75 3.32 -10.72 4.73
N GLU A 76 4.57 -10.29 4.86
CA GLU A 76 5.74 -11.16 4.73
C GLU A 76 5.76 -12.27 5.79
N ILE A 77 5.45 -11.91 7.04
CA ILE A 77 5.29 -12.90 8.12
C ILE A 77 4.19 -13.90 7.74
N ALA A 78 3.05 -13.45 7.23
CA ALA A 78 1.97 -14.35 6.82
C ALA A 78 2.38 -15.26 5.65
N GLN A 79 3.15 -14.75 4.68
CA GLN A 79 3.70 -15.54 3.58
C GLN A 79 4.61 -16.67 4.05
N SER A 80 5.38 -16.45 5.13
CA SER A 80 6.24 -17.50 5.73
C SER A 80 5.47 -18.73 6.24
N PHE A 81 4.15 -18.60 6.45
CA PHE A 81 3.27 -19.72 6.81
C PHE A 81 2.61 -20.39 5.60
N THR A 82 2.91 -19.97 4.38
CA THR A 82 2.37 -20.57 3.15
C THR A 82 3.46 -21.39 2.44
N PRO A 83 3.12 -22.51 1.77
CA PRO A 83 4.12 -23.34 1.10
C PRO A 83 4.52 -22.84 -0.30
N TRP A 84 3.86 -21.78 -0.81
CA TRP A 84 4.05 -21.25 -2.17
C TRP A 84 4.54 -19.80 -2.21
N ARG A 85 4.76 -19.16 -1.05
CA ARG A 85 5.44 -17.87 -0.93
C ARG A 85 6.69 -18.00 -0.07
N THR A 86 7.58 -17.05 -0.24
CA THR A 86 8.83 -16.96 0.51
C THR A 86 8.85 -15.62 1.21
N PHE A 87 9.25 -15.61 2.48
CA PHE A 87 9.53 -14.38 3.21
C PHE A 87 10.69 -13.63 2.54
N ASP A 88 10.49 -12.37 2.14
CA ASP A 88 11.53 -11.56 1.49
C ASP A 88 11.67 -10.16 2.13
N ILE A 89 12.87 -9.88 2.66
CA ILE A 89 13.22 -8.54 3.18
C ILE A 89 13.20 -7.51 2.05
N GLY A 90 13.51 -7.92 0.81
CA GLY A 90 13.41 -7.08 -0.37
C GLY A 90 11.99 -6.56 -0.61
N ASP A 91 10.97 -7.38 -0.37
CA ASP A 91 9.57 -6.97 -0.48
C ASP A 91 9.18 -6.02 0.66
N MET A 92 9.68 -6.24 1.89
CA MET A 92 9.52 -5.27 2.99
C MET A 92 10.08 -3.89 2.64
N LEU A 93 11.27 -3.85 2.02
CA LEU A 93 11.90 -2.61 1.58
C LEU A 93 11.10 -1.95 0.45
N ALA A 94 10.64 -2.72 -0.53
CA ALA A 94 9.78 -2.23 -1.60
C ALA A 94 8.48 -1.62 -1.05
N ASN A 95 7.84 -2.28 -0.08
CA ASN A 95 6.65 -1.80 0.62
C ASN A 95 6.91 -0.45 1.30
N ALA A 96 7.99 -0.36 2.09
CA ALA A 96 8.35 0.84 2.83
C ALA A 96 8.69 2.03 1.91
N LEU A 97 9.47 1.80 0.84
CA LEU A 97 9.81 2.81 -0.15
C LEU A 97 8.58 3.27 -0.94
N GLY A 98 7.72 2.34 -1.34
CA GLY A 98 6.43 2.64 -1.97
C GLY A 98 5.59 3.57 -1.10
N ALA A 99 5.47 3.26 0.20
CA ALA A 99 4.73 4.10 1.15
C ALA A 99 5.32 5.51 1.27
N VAL A 100 6.65 5.66 1.33
CA VAL A 100 7.32 6.97 1.34
C VAL A 100 6.97 7.76 0.07
N ILE A 101 7.09 7.13 -1.10
CA ILE A 101 6.81 7.78 -2.39
C ILE A 101 5.34 8.20 -2.50
N GLY A 102 4.40 7.34 -2.09
CA GLY A 102 2.98 7.69 -2.04
C GLY A 102 2.69 8.90 -1.16
N LEU A 103 3.36 9.00 -0.01
CA LEU A 103 3.26 10.16 0.87
C LEU A 103 3.89 11.43 0.29
N LEU A 104 5.03 11.32 -0.40
CA LEU A 104 5.66 12.45 -1.09
C LEU A 104 4.77 12.99 -2.22
N ILE A 105 4.12 12.11 -2.98
CA ILE A 105 3.11 12.49 -3.98
C ILE A 105 1.97 13.26 -3.31
N CYS A 106 1.43 12.74 -2.20
CA CYS A 106 0.37 13.43 -1.45
C CYS A 106 0.82 14.81 -0.95
N ARG A 107 2.05 14.91 -0.42
CA ARG A 107 2.63 16.18 0.03
C ARG A 107 2.73 17.18 -1.10
N PHE A 108 3.22 16.75 -2.26
CA PHE A 108 3.34 17.59 -3.46
C PHE A 108 1.97 18.09 -3.94
N LEU A 109 0.97 17.22 -4.00
CA LEU A 109 -0.39 17.59 -4.43
C LEU A 109 -1.07 18.56 -3.45
N VAL A 110 -0.90 18.35 -2.14
CA VAL A 110 -1.41 19.28 -1.12
C VAL A 110 -0.71 20.63 -1.21
N TRP A 111 0.62 20.64 -1.34
CA TRP A 111 1.39 21.87 -1.50
C TRP A 111 0.95 22.66 -2.73
N ARG A 112 0.78 22.00 -3.88
CA ARG A 112 0.24 22.66 -5.10
C ARG A 112 -1.14 23.25 -4.86
N LYS A 113 -2.05 22.55 -4.19
CA LYS A 113 -3.40 23.05 -3.91
C LYS A 113 -3.37 24.35 -3.09
N ILE A 114 -2.44 24.49 -2.15
CA ILE A 114 -2.29 25.69 -1.33
C ILE A 114 -1.78 26.88 -2.16
N GLN A 115 -0.91 26.68 -3.15
CA GLN A 115 -0.37 27.77 -3.97
C GLN A 115 -1.40 28.42 -4.93
N PHE A 116 -2.54 27.77 -5.17
CA PHE A 116 -3.60 28.26 -6.07
C PHE A 116 -4.89 28.69 -5.34
N LEU A 117 -4.84 28.83 -4.01
CA LEU A 117 -5.92 29.39 -3.17
C LEU A 117 -5.47 30.74 -2.59
#